data_AF-A0A396TVP7-F1
#
_entry.id   AF-A0A396TVP7-F1
#
_cell.length_a   1.000
_cell.length_b   1.000
_cell.length_c   1.000
_cell.angle_alpha   90.00
_cell.angle_beta   90.00
_cell.angle_gamma   90.00
#
_symmetry.space_group_name_H-M   'P 1'
#
loop_
_entity.id
_entity.type
_entity.pdbx_description
1 polymer ?
#
loop_
_entity_poly.entity_id
_entity_poly.type
_entity_poly.pdbx_seq_one_letter_code
_entity_poly.pdbx_strand_id
1 'polypeptide(L)'
;MYKKIILLTSLLSFSSVSLATIHICPVIPKITDGCSLNLIGEEKGEVVETWAEILSSPYVGDFTESCNSHDSCYQTIGKTQQVCDHEFRENLYDECGLDPICKLEADIFVDTVQSYGKKYYNININNSASIVSQAEGNIASESCVTTPKHVNRYSSSMLNYVKNQFKSYVGRNPTTAEEFDLLNLYLLNENDSVNDYINWTNSVIPQIQNNYLNTSGPEAIYYKQSETYRGWTQAFIINAELSKGQSVQYKWHMVHDEEFDSDYRKSTPPAGGMMYINGYLKVENSDGKDYIVIDESFYVNSCTSTICYTEP
;
A
#
# COMPACT_ATOMS: atom_id res chain seq x y z
N MET A 1 43.59 42.58 47.56
CA MET A 1 42.42 42.74 46.67
C MET A 1 42.95 42.53 45.25
N TYR A 2 42.62 41.51 44.45
CA TYR A 2 41.39 40.77 44.21
C TYR A 2 41.71 39.30 43.87
N LYS A 3 40.92 38.36 44.40
CA LYS A 3 40.83 36.97 43.92
C LYS A 3 39.91 36.95 42.69
N LYS A 4 40.36 36.39 41.56
CA LYS A 4 39.49 36.03 40.43
C LYS A 4 39.08 34.57 40.59
N ILE A 5 37.77 34.36 40.73
CA ILE A 5 37.11 33.06 40.69
C ILE A 5 36.79 32.78 39.22
N ILE A 6 37.32 31.67 38.68
CA ILE A 6 36.93 31.14 37.37
C ILE A 6 35.80 30.14 37.64
N LEU A 7 34.59 30.51 37.23
CA LEU A 7 33.43 29.62 37.22
C LEU A 7 33.50 28.77 35.95
N LEU A 8 33.76 27.48 36.14
CA LEU A 8 33.71 26.46 35.09
C LEU A 8 32.26 25.96 35.00
N THR A 9 31.45 26.54 34.13
CA THR A 9 30.12 25.99 33.81
C THR A 9 30.28 24.87 32.79
N SER A 10 30.18 23.65 33.28
CA SER A 10 29.98 22.45 32.48
C SER A 10 28.63 22.54 31.75
N LEU A 11 28.65 22.81 30.45
CA LEU A 11 27.50 22.58 29.58
C LEU A 11 27.29 21.06 29.47
N LEU A 12 26.26 20.57 30.15
CA LEU A 12 25.66 19.28 29.83
C LEU A 12 24.98 19.41 28.46
N SER A 13 25.66 18.95 27.42
CA SER A 13 25.02 18.67 26.13
C SER A 13 24.08 17.49 26.33
N PHE A 14 22.78 17.77 26.44
CA PHE A 14 21.77 16.74 26.17
C PHE A 14 21.82 16.47 24.68
N SER A 15 22.55 15.42 24.30
CA SER A 15 22.35 14.76 23.02
C SER A 15 20.88 14.33 23.00
N SER A 16 20.05 15.04 22.24
CA SER A 16 18.74 14.56 21.86
C SER A 16 18.95 13.18 21.23
N VAL A 17 18.54 12.14 21.94
CA VAL A 17 18.42 10.80 21.39
C VAL A 17 17.44 10.95 20.23
N SER A 18 17.97 10.97 19.01
CA SER A 18 17.16 10.84 17.81
C SER A 18 16.40 9.55 17.99
N LEU A 19 15.10 9.64 18.28
CA LEU A 19 14.20 8.51 18.09
C LEU A 19 14.49 8.04 16.67
N ALA A 20 15.01 6.82 16.52
CA ALA A 20 15.09 6.19 15.22
C ALA A 20 13.64 6.08 14.73
N THR A 21 13.20 7.07 13.96
CA THR A 21 11.93 7.00 13.24
C THR A 21 12.03 5.76 12.39
N ILE A 22 11.04 4.87 12.45
CA ILE A 22 10.96 3.80 11.47
C ILE A 22 10.92 4.48 10.10
N HIS A 23 11.90 4.18 9.26
CA HIS A 23 12.01 4.79 7.93
C HIS A 23 11.07 4.06 6.96
N ILE A 24 9.79 3.85 7.29
CA ILE A 24 8.80 3.37 6.31
C ILE A 24 8.30 4.58 5.53
N CYS A 25 8.20 4.48 4.21
CA CYS A 25 7.66 5.57 3.42
C CYS A 25 6.19 5.81 3.78
N PRO A 26 5.77 7.07 3.97
CA PRO A 26 4.36 7.37 4.22
C PRO A 26 3.51 6.90 3.04
N VAL A 27 2.41 6.21 3.32
CA VAL A 27 1.42 5.87 2.30
C VAL A 27 0.69 7.15 1.94
N ILE A 28 0.84 7.60 0.70
CA ILE A 28 0.06 8.73 0.19
C ILE A 28 -1.36 8.20 -0.07
N PRO A 29 -2.39 8.69 0.65
CA PRO A 29 -3.76 8.22 0.43
C PRO A 29 -4.20 8.54 -1.01
N LYS A 30 -5.15 7.76 -1.52
CA LYS A 30 -5.84 8.11 -2.76
C LYS A 30 -6.78 9.27 -2.46
N ILE A 31 -6.80 10.25 -3.36
CA ILE A 31 -7.65 11.44 -3.21
C ILE A 31 -9.04 11.06 -3.69
N THR A 32 -10.05 11.32 -2.87
CA THR A 32 -11.45 11.14 -3.26
C THR A 32 -12.18 12.44 -3.01
N ASP A 33 -13.04 12.86 -3.93
CA ASP A 33 -13.82 14.09 -3.77
C ASP A 33 -15.33 13.86 -3.84
N GLY A 34 -15.74 12.58 -3.78
CA GLY A 34 -17.13 12.16 -3.85
C GLY A 34 -17.63 12.26 -5.28
N CYS A 35 -18.92 12.50 -5.46
CA CYS A 35 -19.47 12.71 -6.80
C CYS A 35 -19.20 14.13 -7.31
N SER A 36 -18.00 14.67 -7.08
CA SER A 36 -17.66 16.03 -7.47
C SER A 36 -17.50 16.11 -8.98
N LEU A 37 -18.19 17.09 -9.58
CA LEU A 37 -18.17 17.33 -11.02
C LEU A 37 -17.49 18.66 -11.36
N ASN A 38 -16.74 19.23 -10.39
CA ASN A 38 -16.21 20.59 -10.41
C ASN A 38 -15.31 20.89 -11.63
N LEU A 39 -14.74 19.87 -12.27
CA LEU A 39 -13.84 20.04 -13.42
C LEU A 39 -14.54 19.81 -14.77
N ILE A 40 -15.71 19.16 -14.81
CA ILE A 40 -16.44 18.87 -16.07
C ILE A 40 -17.22 20.12 -16.54
N GLY A 41 -17.69 20.93 -15.60
CA GLY A 41 -18.44 22.16 -15.87
C GLY A 41 -17.63 23.31 -16.47
N GLU A 42 -16.30 23.32 -16.33
CA GLU A 42 -15.46 24.42 -16.83
C GLU A 42 -15.19 24.35 -18.35
N GLU A 43 -15.34 23.18 -18.99
CA GLU A 43 -14.93 23.01 -20.39
C GLU A 43 -16.06 23.10 -21.44
N LYS A 44 -17.36 22.88 -21.12
CA LYS A 44 -18.43 22.88 -22.17
C LYS A 44 -19.83 23.29 -21.69
N GLY A 45 -20.40 24.31 -22.35
CA GLY A 45 -21.70 24.91 -22.03
C GLY A 45 -22.97 24.12 -22.37
N GLU A 46 -22.92 23.09 -23.22
CA GLU A 46 -24.11 22.23 -23.52
C GLU A 46 -24.31 21.08 -22.54
N VAL A 47 -23.29 20.74 -21.75
CA VAL A 47 -23.37 19.63 -20.77
C VAL A 47 -24.08 20.08 -19.48
N VAL A 48 -24.25 21.40 -19.31
CA VAL A 48 -24.75 22.06 -18.10
C VAL A 48 -26.20 21.70 -17.77
N GLU A 49 -27.05 21.40 -18.75
CA GLU A 49 -28.47 21.04 -18.50
C GLU A 49 -28.62 19.65 -17.90
N THR A 50 -27.95 18.64 -18.46
CA THR A 50 -27.91 17.28 -17.89
C THR A 50 -27.24 17.26 -16.52
N TRP A 51 -26.21 18.09 -16.29
CA TRP A 51 -25.56 18.22 -14.99
C TRP A 51 -26.42 18.86 -13.91
N ALA A 52 -27.20 19.88 -14.25
CA ALA A 52 -28.11 20.51 -13.31
C ALA A 52 -29.19 19.52 -12.85
N GLU A 53 -29.66 18.63 -13.74
CA GLU A 53 -30.57 17.54 -13.40
C GLU A 53 -29.90 16.49 -12.49
N ILE A 54 -28.65 16.09 -12.79
CA ILE A 54 -27.89 15.15 -11.95
C ILE A 54 -27.62 15.74 -10.57
N LEU A 55 -27.15 16.98 -10.47
CA LEU A 55 -26.81 17.62 -9.19
C LEU A 55 -28.03 18.02 -8.36
N SER A 56 -29.21 18.10 -8.98
CA SER A 56 -30.49 18.31 -8.29
C SER A 56 -31.20 16.99 -7.95
N SER A 57 -30.60 15.84 -8.30
CA SER A 57 -31.11 14.54 -7.89
C SER A 57 -31.12 14.42 -6.37
N PRO A 58 -32.18 13.81 -5.79
CA PRO A 58 -32.22 13.50 -4.37
C PRO A 58 -31.18 12.44 -3.94
N TYR A 59 -30.54 11.72 -4.87
CA TYR A 59 -29.64 10.60 -4.62
C TYR A 59 -28.13 10.94 -4.68
N VAL A 60 -27.74 12.17 -5.05
CA VAL A 60 -26.31 12.57 -5.17
C VAL A 60 -25.54 12.35 -3.87
N GLY A 61 -26.19 12.56 -2.72
CA GLY A 61 -25.59 12.29 -1.41
C GLY A 61 -25.36 10.80 -1.15
N ASP A 62 -26.26 9.95 -1.66
CA ASP A 62 -26.26 8.50 -1.45
C ASP A 62 -25.14 7.81 -2.25
N PHE A 63 -24.78 8.35 -3.44
CA PHE A 63 -23.73 7.80 -4.30
C PHE A 63 -22.29 8.12 -3.89
N THR A 64 -22.09 8.82 -2.77
CA THR A 64 -20.76 9.30 -2.34
C THR A 64 -19.74 8.16 -2.18
N GLU A 65 -20.15 7.01 -1.64
CA GLU A 65 -19.26 5.86 -1.46
C GLU A 65 -18.86 5.23 -2.80
N SER A 66 -19.82 5.02 -3.69
CA SER A 66 -19.58 4.60 -5.08
C SER A 66 -18.61 5.52 -5.82
N CYS A 67 -18.80 6.84 -5.74
CA CYS A 67 -17.92 7.82 -6.37
C CYS A 67 -16.50 7.79 -5.78
N ASN A 68 -16.37 7.74 -4.45
CA ASN A 68 -15.06 7.61 -3.79
C ASN A 68 -14.32 6.31 -4.21
N SER A 69 -15.07 5.21 -4.41
CA SER A 69 -14.50 3.97 -4.92
C SER A 69 -14.02 4.11 -6.38
N HIS A 70 -14.76 4.82 -7.22
CA HIS A 70 -14.37 5.11 -8.61
C HIS A 70 -13.12 5.99 -8.69
N ASP A 71 -13.05 7.07 -7.91
CA ASP A 71 -11.86 7.92 -7.77
C ASP A 71 -10.62 7.11 -7.38
N SER A 72 -10.79 6.20 -6.41
CA SER A 72 -9.74 5.30 -5.96
C SER A 72 -9.31 4.31 -7.05
N CYS A 73 -10.26 3.84 -7.88
CA CYS A 73 -9.98 2.98 -9.02
C CYS A 73 -9.16 3.71 -10.09
N TYR A 74 -9.51 4.97 -10.41
CA TYR A 74 -8.77 5.83 -11.35
C TYR A 74 -7.33 6.13 -10.89
N GLN A 75 -7.00 5.90 -9.62
CA GLN A 75 -5.66 6.01 -9.05
C GLN A 75 -4.98 4.63 -8.88
N THR A 76 -5.48 3.59 -9.54
CA THR A 76 -4.95 2.23 -9.44
C THR A 76 -4.29 1.81 -10.76
N ILE A 77 -2.96 1.78 -10.78
CA ILE A 77 -2.17 1.31 -11.92
C ILE A 77 -2.55 -0.13 -12.25
N GLY A 78 -2.85 -0.38 -13.52
CA GLY A 78 -3.32 -1.67 -14.04
C GLY A 78 -4.82 -1.91 -13.99
N LYS A 79 -5.61 -0.98 -13.42
CA LYS A 79 -7.05 -0.93 -13.67
C LYS A 79 -7.29 -0.05 -14.88
N THR A 80 -7.99 -0.55 -15.89
CA THR A 80 -8.35 0.24 -17.07
C THR A 80 -9.54 1.14 -16.76
N GLN A 81 -9.72 2.21 -17.53
CA GLN A 81 -10.89 3.09 -17.39
C GLN A 81 -12.19 2.28 -17.46
N GLN A 82 -12.28 1.36 -18.43
CA GLN A 82 -13.45 0.51 -18.64
C GLN A 82 -13.75 -0.39 -17.42
N VAL A 83 -12.71 -0.94 -16.78
CA VAL A 83 -12.89 -1.74 -15.56
C VAL A 83 -13.39 -0.86 -14.42
N CYS A 84 -12.84 0.33 -14.25
CA CYS A 84 -13.30 1.27 -13.22
C CYS A 84 -14.73 1.74 -13.46
N ASP A 85 -15.08 2.11 -14.69
CA ASP A 85 -16.43 2.56 -15.05
C ASP A 85 -17.47 1.43 -14.91
N HIS A 86 -17.06 0.19 -15.17
CA HIS A 86 -17.90 -0.97 -14.92
C HIS A 86 -18.11 -1.21 -13.41
N GLU A 87 -17.05 -1.20 -12.60
CA GLU A 87 -17.15 -1.34 -11.13
C GLU A 87 -18.00 -0.22 -10.52
N PHE A 88 -17.89 1.00 -11.04
CA PHE A 88 -18.72 2.12 -10.62
C PHE A 88 -20.21 1.89 -10.90
N ARG A 89 -20.56 1.39 -12.10
CA ARG A 89 -21.94 1.02 -12.43
C ARG A 89 -22.49 -0.02 -11.44
N GLU A 90 -21.74 -1.07 -11.17
CA GLU A 90 -22.18 -2.14 -10.26
C GLU A 90 -22.40 -1.58 -8.84
N ASN A 91 -21.48 -0.75 -8.33
CA ASN A 91 -21.62 -0.14 -7.01
C ASN A 91 -22.86 0.77 -6.91
N LEU A 92 -23.10 1.63 -7.91
CA LEU A 92 -24.30 2.47 -7.95
C LEU A 92 -25.57 1.63 -7.99
N TYR A 93 -25.56 0.54 -8.76
CA TYR A 93 -26.70 -0.36 -8.89
C TYR A 93 -27.00 -1.13 -7.61
N ASP A 94 -25.95 -1.53 -6.88
CA ASP A 94 -26.06 -2.17 -5.57
C ASP A 94 -26.65 -1.21 -4.53
N GLU A 95 -26.20 0.05 -4.51
CA GLU A 95 -26.77 1.10 -3.65
C GLU A 95 -28.25 1.38 -3.99
N CYS A 96 -28.62 1.37 -5.27
CA CYS A 96 -30.01 1.54 -5.70
C CYS A 96 -30.93 0.34 -5.42
N GLY A 97 -30.38 -0.85 -5.21
CA GLY A 97 -31.14 -2.08 -4.99
C GLY A 97 -32.18 -2.36 -6.08
N LEU A 98 -33.49 -2.24 -5.76
CA LEU A 98 -34.60 -2.46 -6.70
C LEU A 98 -35.26 -1.18 -7.20
N ASP A 99 -34.80 0.00 -6.80
CA ASP A 99 -35.40 1.28 -7.20
C ASP A 99 -35.09 1.59 -8.68
N PRO A 100 -36.10 1.62 -9.56
CA PRO A 100 -35.89 1.86 -10.99
C PRO A 100 -35.54 3.32 -11.31
N ILE A 101 -35.95 4.28 -10.48
CA ILE A 101 -35.61 5.70 -10.67
C ILE A 101 -34.15 5.91 -10.29
N CYS A 102 -33.72 5.35 -9.16
CA CYS A 102 -32.31 5.40 -8.75
C CYS A 102 -31.39 4.80 -9.82
N LYS A 103 -31.76 3.65 -10.42
CA LYS A 103 -30.97 3.03 -11.50
C LYS A 103 -30.90 3.85 -12.77
N LEU A 104 -31.99 4.54 -13.12
CA LEU A 104 -31.99 5.46 -14.26
C LEU A 104 -31.00 6.60 -14.03
N GLU A 105 -30.92 7.13 -12.82
CA GLU A 105 -29.94 8.16 -12.48
C GLU A 105 -28.51 7.64 -12.42
N ALA A 106 -28.31 6.43 -11.88
CA ALA A 106 -27.02 5.74 -11.90
C ALA A 106 -26.51 5.57 -13.35
N ASP A 107 -27.38 5.23 -14.30
CA ASP A 107 -27.01 5.17 -15.72
C ASP A 107 -26.50 6.51 -16.25
N ILE A 108 -27.10 7.62 -15.83
CA ILE A 108 -26.63 8.96 -16.21
C ILE A 108 -25.21 9.23 -15.67
N PHE A 109 -24.92 8.86 -14.42
CA PHE A 109 -23.56 8.93 -13.84
C PHE A 109 -22.55 8.06 -14.59
N VAL A 110 -22.96 6.87 -15.03
CA VAL A 110 -22.10 5.96 -15.79
C VAL A 110 -21.80 6.51 -17.19
N ASP A 111 -22.83 6.95 -17.91
CA ASP A 111 -22.69 7.51 -19.26
C ASP A 111 -21.78 8.75 -19.27
N THR A 112 -21.89 9.54 -18.20
CA THR A 112 -21.03 10.69 -17.89
C THR A 112 -19.56 10.31 -17.84
N VAL A 113 -19.19 9.38 -16.96
CA VAL A 113 -17.78 9.03 -16.73
C VAL A 113 -17.21 8.28 -17.93
N GLN A 114 -18.02 7.50 -18.63
CA GLN A 114 -17.59 6.84 -19.87
C GLN A 114 -17.29 7.85 -20.99
N SER A 115 -18.11 8.90 -21.10
CA SER A 115 -17.99 9.91 -22.16
C SER A 115 -16.86 10.91 -21.89
N TYR A 116 -16.65 11.30 -20.63
CA TYR A 116 -15.77 12.43 -20.26
C TYR A 116 -14.67 12.07 -19.26
N GLY A 117 -14.71 10.87 -18.67
CA GLY A 117 -13.79 10.43 -17.61
C GLY A 117 -12.36 10.16 -18.08
N LYS A 118 -12.13 9.96 -19.38
CA LYS A 118 -10.81 9.57 -19.91
C LYS A 118 -9.66 10.51 -19.50
N LYS A 119 -9.89 11.83 -19.58
CA LYS A 119 -8.89 12.83 -19.17
C LYS A 119 -8.54 12.69 -17.68
N TYR A 120 -9.56 12.52 -16.83
CA TYR A 120 -9.40 12.37 -15.38
C TYR A 120 -8.71 11.06 -15.02
N TYR A 121 -9.11 9.96 -15.66
CA TYR A 121 -8.44 8.67 -15.54
C TYR A 121 -6.95 8.81 -15.84
N ASN A 122 -6.57 9.40 -16.99
CA ASN A 122 -5.17 9.55 -17.36
C ASN A 122 -4.39 10.42 -16.37
N ILE A 123 -4.95 11.54 -15.91
CA ILE A 123 -4.33 12.42 -14.90
C ILE A 123 -4.07 11.64 -13.60
N ASN A 124 -5.07 10.90 -13.12
CA ASN A 124 -4.98 10.16 -11.86
C ASN A 124 -4.02 8.97 -11.92
N ILE A 125 -3.94 8.28 -13.06
CA ILE A 125 -2.93 7.23 -13.29
C ILE A 125 -1.52 7.84 -13.37
N ASN A 126 -1.34 8.97 -14.07
CA ASN A 126 -0.04 9.65 -14.15
C ASN A 126 0.44 10.15 -12.77
N ASN A 127 -0.47 10.70 -11.96
CA ASN A 127 -0.19 11.07 -10.57
C ASN A 127 0.24 9.85 -9.75
N SER A 128 -0.46 8.72 -9.92
CA SER A 128 -0.14 7.47 -9.26
C SER A 128 1.23 6.93 -9.68
N ALA A 129 1.56 7.00 -10.96
CA ALA A 129 2.88 6.63 -11.47
C ALA A 129 4.00 7.50 -10.87
N SER A 130 3.79 8.81 -10.77
CA SER A 130 4.75 9.72 -10.14
C SER A 130 5.01 9.39 -8.67
N ILE A 131 3.95 9.06 -7.91
CA ILE A 131 4.05 8.62 -6.51
C ILE A 131 4.88 7.33 -6.40
N VAL A 132 4.65 6.38 -7.31
CA VAL A 132 5.43 5.14 -7.32
C VAL A 132 6.89 5.37 -7.69
N SER A 133 7.19 6.19 -8.70
CA SER A 133 8.58 6.52 -9.04
C SER A 133 9.32 7.21 -7.89
N GLN A 134 8.61 8.04 -7.09
CA GLN A 134 9.18 8.60 -5.87
C GLN A 134 9.47 7.52 -4.82
N ALA A 135 8.54 6.58 -4.63
CA ALA A 135 8.72 5.47 -3.70
C ALA A 135 9.92 4.58 -4.05
N GLU A 136 10.12 4.28 -5.33
CA GLU A 136 11.29 3.57 -5.83
C GLU A 136 12.60 4.35 -5.58
N GLY A 137 12.61 5.65 -5.90
CA GLY A 137 13.75 6.52 -5.63
C GLY A 137 14.10 6.57 -4.14
N ASN A 138 13.10 6.47 -3.26
CA ASN A 138 13.32 6.44 -1.82
C ASN A 138 13.99 5.13 -1.36
N ILE A 139 13.59 3.98 -1.94
CA ILE A 139 14.22 2.68 -1.66
C ILE A 139 15.65 2.66 -2.18
N ALA A 140 15.87 3.13 -3.41
CA ALA A 140 17.20 3.16 -4.03
C ALA A 140 18.19 4.06 -3.27
N SER A 141 17.69 5.15 -2.68
CA SER A 141 18.48 6.06 -1.83
C SER A 141 18.52 5.66 -0.35
N GLU A 142 17.84 4.57 0.04
CA GLU A 142 17.64 4.14 1.43
C GLU A 142 17.09 5.24 2.35
N SER A 143 16.34 6.21 1.79
CA SER A 143 15.71 7.29 2.57
C SER A 143 14.45 6.81 3.31
N CYS A 144 13.72 5.87 2.73
CA CYS A 144 12.69 5.08 3.39
C CYS A 144 12.44 3.75 2.67
N VAL A 145 11.84 2.80 3.38
CA VAL A 145 11.46 1.47 2.93
C VAL A 145 9.98 1.44 2.60
N THR A 146 9.64 0.87 1.46
CA THR A 146 8.27 0.54 1.07
C THR A 146 8.30 -0.68 0.15
N THR A 147 7.14 -1.19 -0.20
CA THR A 147 6.97 -2.29 -1.16
C THR A 147 5.88 -1.92 -2.15
N PRO A 148 5.81 -2.54 -3.34
CA PRO A 148 4.73 -2.25 -4.29
C PRO A 148 3.33 -2.41 -3.69
N LYS A 149 3.16 -3.38 -2.79
CA LYS A 149 1.92 -3.56 -2.02
C LYS A 149 1.66 -2.39 -1.06
N HIS A 150 2.68 -1.94 -0.33
CA HIS A 150 2.56 -0.87 0.67
C HIS A 150 2.30 0.51 0.05
N VAL A 151 2.84 0.79 -1.15
CA VAL A 151 2.56 2.04 -1.88
C VAL A 151 1.08 2.17 -2.24
N ASN A 152 0.33 1.06 -2.31
CA ASN A 152 -1.12 1.03 -2.55
C ASN A 152 -1.54 1.82 -3.80
N ARG A 153 -0.77 1.65 -4.88
CA ARG A 153 -1.04 2.23 -6.21
C ARG A 153 -1.19 1.19 -7.32
N TYR A 154 -0.68 -0.01 -7.14
CA TYR A 154 -0.86 -1.09 -8.11
C TYR A 154 -2.10 -1.93 -7.82
N SER A 155 -2.76 -2.37 -8.88
CA SER A 155 -3.83 -3.37 -8.79
C SER A 155 -3.30 -4.71 -8.26
N SER A 156 -4.12 -5.41 -7.48
CA SER A 156 -3.74 -6.74 -6.96
C SER A 156 -3.49 -7.76 -8.08
N SER A 157 -4.16 -7.61 -9.23
CA SER A 157 -3.92 -8.44 -10.41
C SER A 157 -2.49 -8.27 -10.94
N MET A 158 -1.98 -7.03 -11.03
CA MET A 158 -0.59 -6.79 -11.45
C MET A 158 0.41 -7.40 -10.48
N LEU A 159 0.24 -7.12 -9.18
CA LEU A 159 1.12 -7.66 -8.13
C LEU A 159 1.17 -9.20 -8.17
N ASN A 160 0.00 -9.84 -8.27
CA ASN A 160 -0.10 -11.30 -8.35
C ASN A 160 0.51 -11.83 -9.65
N TYR A 161 0.29 -11.15 -10.78
CA TYR A 161 0.84 -11.55 -12.07
C TYR A 161 2.38 -11.55 -12.03
N VAL A 162 3.00 -10.46 -11.58
CA VAL A 162 4.47 -10.36 -11.44
C VAL A 162 5.00 -11.47 -10.55
N LYS A 163 4.43 -11.65 -9.35
CA LYS A 163 4.86 -12.71 -8.42
C LYS A 163 4.76 -14.10 -9.03
N ASN A 164 3.64 -14.41 -9.70
CA ASN A 164 3.41 -15.71 -10.31
C ASN A 164 4.37 -15.97 -11.47
N GLN A 165 4.55 -15.00 -12.38
CA GLN A 165 5.47 -15.16 -13.51
C GLN A 165 6.91 -15.28 -13.02
N PHE A 166 7.35 -14.38 -12.13
CA PHE A 166 8.71 -14.42 -11.62
C PHE A 166 9.01 -15.75 -10.91
N LYS A 167 8.10 -16.22 -10.05
CA LYS A 167 8.23 -17.53 -9.40
C LYS A 167 8.23 -18.70 -10.37
N SER A 168 7.43 -18.63 -11.44
CA SER A 168 7.39 -19.69 -12.45
C SER A 168 8.70 -19.81 -13.24
N TYR A 169 9.40 -18.71 -13.49
CA TYR A 169 10.62 -18.70 -14.31
C TYR A 169 11.92 -18.76 -13.48
N VAL A 170 11.95 -18.09 -12.32
CA VAL A 170 13.13 -17.95 -11.46
C VAL A 170 13.09 -18.91 -10.26
N GLY A 171 11.91 -19.40 -9.87
CA GLY A 171 11.76 -20.38 -8.77
C GLY A 171 11.64 -19.78 -7.36
N ARG A 172 11.65 -18.45 -7.23
CA ARG A 172 11.45 -17.69 -5.97
C ARG A 172 10.52 -16.51 -6.20
N ASN A 173 10.06 -15.85 -5.13
CA ASN A 173 9.40 -14.55 -5.29
C ASN A 173 10.43 -13.47 -5.70
N PRO A 174 10.01 -12.43 -6.44
CA PRO A 174 10.87 -11.29 -6.73
C PRO A 174 11.21 -10.56 -5.44
N THR A 175 12.40 -9.96 -5.39
CA THR A 175 12.71 -8.96 -4.35
C THR A 175 11.84 -7.72 -4.58
N THR A 176 11.77 -6.86 -3.57
CA THR A 176 11.08 -5.57 -3.66
C THR A 176 11.53 -4.74 -4.87
N ALA A 177 12.84 -4.68 -5.12
CA ALA A 177 13.40 -3.95 -6.26
C ALA A 177 13.01 -4.59 -7.60
N GLU A 178 13.13 -5.91 -7.72
CA GLU A 178 12.73 -6.65 -8.93
C GLU A 178 11.22 -6.53 -9.20
N GLU A 179 10.39 -6.49 -8.15
CA GLU A 179 8.95 -6.29 -8.27
C GLU A 179 8.64 -4.88 -8.82
N PHE A 180 9.31 -3.83 -8.32
CA PHE A 180 9.18 -2.47 -8.88
C PHE A 180 9.65 -2.42 -10.34
N ASP A 181 10.82 -2.98 -10.66
CA ASP A 181 11.37 -3.01 -12.03
C ASP A 181 10.35 -3.57 -13.04
N LEU A 182 9.68 -4.68 -12.68
CA LEU A 182 8.71 -5.34 -13.55
C LEU A 182 7.37 -4.62 -13.63
N LEU A 183 6.93 -4.00 -12.53
CA LEU A 183 5.72 -3.18 -12.51
C LEU A 183 5.90 -1.87 -13.29
N ASN A 184 7.11 -1.29 -13.28
CA ASN A 184 7.47 -0.07 -13.99
C ASN A 184 7.58 -0.23 -15.51
N LEU A 185 7.50 -1.46 -16.03
CA LEU A 185 7.30 -1.70 -17.46
C LEU A 185 5.92 -1.22 -17.95
N TYR A 186 4.99 -0.92 -17.04
CA TYR A 186 3.67 -0.40 -17.39
C TYR A 186 3.81 1.05 -17.85
N LEU A 187 3.54 1.28 -19.14
CA LEU A 187 3.56 2.60 -19.75
C LEU A 187 2.14 2.97 -20.15
N LEU A 188 1.61 4.04 -19.57
CA LEU A 188 0.29 4.56 -19.94
C LEU A 188 0.40 5.27 -21.30
N ASN A 189 -0.29 4.75 -22.31
CA ASN A 189 -0.66 5.47 -23.52
C ASN A 189 -2.06 6.01 -23.29
N GLU A 190 -2.16 7.33 -23.10
CA GLU A 190 -3.39 8.08 -22.80
C GLU A 190 -4.57 7.80 -23.75
N ASN A 191 -4.35 7.08 -24.84
CA ASN A 191 -5.36 6.70 -25.82
C ASN A 191 -6.10 5.38 -25.49
N ASP A 192 -5.46 4.38 -24.89
CA ASP A 192 -6.06 3.05 -24.73
C ASP A 192 -5.43 2.23 -23.59
N SER A 193 -6.02 2.35 -22.41
CA SER A 193 -5.55 1.66 -21.19
C SER A 193 -5.65 0.13 -21.25
N VAL A 194 -6.51 -0.44 -22.12
CA VAL A 194 -6.60 -1.90 -22.28
C VAL A 194 -5.38 -2.42 -23.03
N ASN A 195 -5.03 -1.76 -24.13
CA ASN A 195 -3.84 -2.09 -24.89
C ASN A 195 -2.57 -1.89 -24.04
N ASP A 196 -2.52 -0.88 -23.17
CA ASP A 196 -1.40 -0.69 -22.24
C ASP A 196 -1.21 -1.86 -21.28
N TYR A 197 -2.30 -2.35 -20.69
CA TYR A 197 -2.24 -3.51 -19.79
C TYR A 197 -1.79 -4.79 -20.53
N ILE A 198 -2.27 -4.99 -21.77
CA ILE A 198 -1.84 -6.12 -22.61
C ILE A 198 -0.36 -6.00 -22.97
N ASN A 199 0.09 -4.81 -23.39
CA ASN A 199 1.49 -4.54 -23.72
C ASN A 199 2.41 -4.80 -22.53
N TRP A 200 2.02 -4.31 -21.34
CA TRP A 200 2.74 -4.58 -20.10
C TRP A 200 2.84 -6.09 -19.81
N THR A 201 1.72 -6.81 -19.87
CA THR A 201 1.66 -8.27 -19.64
C THR A 201 2.63 -9.01 -20.58
N ASN A 202 2.69 -8.59 -21.85
CA ASN A 202 3.59 -9.13 -22.86
C ASN A 202 5.06 -8.77 -22.66
N SER A 203 5.38 -7.67 -21.97
CA SER A 203 6.74 -7.23 -21.67
C SER A 203 7.34 -7.89 -20.41
N VAL A 204 6.52 -8.26 -19.43
CA VAL A 204 6.99 -8.84 -18.15
C VAL A 204 7.78 -10.13 -18.35
N ILE A 205 7.26 -11.08 -19.14
CA ILE A 205 7.93 -12.39 -19.32
C ILE A 205 9.30 -12.24 -20.01
N PRO A 206 9.42 -11.52 -21.15
CA PRO A 206 10.73 -11.24 -21.76
C PRO A 206 11.69 -10.55 -20.79
N GLN A 207 11.21 -9.59 -19.98
CA GLN A 207 12.06 -8.92 -19.00
C GLN A 207 12.59 -9.90 -17.95
N ILE A 208 11.74 -10.81 -17.44
CA ILE A 208 12.13 -11.89 -16.53
C ILE A 208 13.20 -12.78 -17.17
N GLN A 209 12.93 -13.25 -18.39
CA GLN A 209 13.80 -14.20 -19.08
C GLN A 209 15.18 -13.61 -19.40
N ASN A 210 15.23 -12.34 -19.80
CA ASN A 210 16.47 -11.71 -20.22
C ASN A 210 17.36 -11.26 -19.05
N ASN A 211 16.77 -10.92 -17.90
CA ASN A 211 17.52 -10.27 -16.82
C ASN A 211 17.58 -11.07 -15.51
N TYR A 212 16.67 -12.02 -15.27
CA TYR A 212 16.49 -12.57 -13.92
C TYR A 212 16.60 -14.11 -13.78
N LEU A 213 16.67 -14.90 -14.88
CA LEU A 213 16.62 -16.38 -14.82
C LEU A 213 17.66 -17.06 -13.91
N ASN A 214 18.79 -16.42 -13.65
CA ASN A 214 19.88 -16.99 -12.84
C ASN A 214 20.19 -16.13 -11.61
N THR A 215 19.25 -15.29 -11.18
CA THR A 215 19.47 -14.41 -10.02
C THR A 215 19.19 -15.14 -8.71
N SER A 216 20.12 -15.01 -7.75
CA SER A 216 20.05 -15.61 -6.41
C SER A 216 19.74 -14.59 -5.31
N GLY A 217 19.04 -13.49 -5.68
CA GLY A 217 18.61 -12.46 -4.75
C GLY A 217 17.87 -13.03 -3.53
N PRO A 218 17.97 -12.39 -2.36
CA PRO A 218 17.35 -12.87 -1.14
C PRO A 218 15.82 -12.78 -1.27
N GLU A 219 15.10 -13.72 -0.67
CA GLU A 219 13.64 -13.67 -0.55
C GLU A 219 13.30 -13.46 0.92
N ALA A 220 12.83 -12.27 1.27
CA ALA A 220 12.36 -12.00 2.62
C ALA A 220 11.05 -12.78 2.86
N ILE A 221 11.00 -13.53 3.96
CA ILE A 221 9.80 -14.26 4.37
C ILE A 221 9.73 -14.15 5.89
N TYR A 222 8.55 -13.87 6.41
CA TYR A 222 8.33 -13.96 7.85
C TYR A 222 7.05 -14.73 8.16
N TYR A 223 6.98 -15.25 9.38
CA TYR A 223 5.78 -15.83 9.94
C TYR A 223 5.64 -15.45 11.41
N LYS A 224 4.41 -15.56 11.89
CA LYS A 224 4.02 -15.11 13.23
C LYS A 224 3.96 -16.32 14.17
N GLN A 225 4.51 -16.17 15.36
CA GLN A 225 4.44 -17.15 16.45
C GLN A 225 4.03 -16.46 17.75
N SER A 226 3.44 -17.23 18.65
CA SER A 226 3.09 -16.76 19.99
C SER A 226 3.70 -17.70 21.04
N GLU A 227 4.47 -17.13 21.97
CA GLU A 227 4.89 -17.85 23.16
C GLU A 227 3.76 -17.79 24.18
N THR A 228 3.31 -18.95 24.64
CA THR A 228 2.26 -19.03 25.67
C THR A 228 2.78 -19.71 26.92
N TYR A 229 2.36 -19.21 28.07
CA TYR A 229 2.63 -19.82 29.37
C TYR A 229 1.33 -19.86 30.13
N ARG A 230 0.91 -21.05 30.61
CA ARG A 230 -0.35 -21.25 31.36
C ARG A 230 -1.62 -20.72 30.66
N GLY A 231 -1.64 -20.70 29.32
CA GLY A 231 -2.79 -20.21 28.53
C GLY A 231 -2.76 -18.71 28.23
N TRP A 232 -1.70 -18.01 28.62
CA TRP A 232 -1.51 -16.58 28.37
C TRP A 232 -0.43 -16.40 27.32
N THR A 233 -0.68 -15.59 26.29
CA THR A 233 0.39 -15.14 25.42
C THR A 233 1.34 -14.26 26.24
N GLN A 234 2.62 -14.62 26.30
CA GLN A 234 3.65 -13.85 26.99
C GLN A 234 4.41 -12.95 26.02
N ALA A 235 4.66 -13.45 24.82
CA ALA A 235 5.31 -12.70 23.76
C ALA A 235 4.76 -13.10 22.41
N PHE A 236 4.82 -12.14 21.51
CA PHE A 236 4.62 -12.33 20.10
C PHE A 236 5.99 -12.30 19.41
N ILE A 237 6.23 -13.28 18.56
CA ILE A 237 7.49 -13.43 17.83
C ILE A 237 7.19 -13.36 16.35
N ILE A 238 7.98 -12.56 15.63
CA ILE A 238 8.00 -12.55 14.18
C ILE A 238 9.32 -13.19 13.76
N ASN A 239 9.25 -14.34 13.09
CA ASN A 239 10.42 -15.13 12.72
C ASN A 239 10.63 -15.09 11.20
N ALA A 240 11.86 -14.82 10.79
CA ALA A 240 12.31 -14.68 9.41
C ALA A 240 13.26 -15.80 8.95
N GLU A 241 13.48 -16.85 9.75
CA GLU A 241 14.37 -17.99 9.41
C GLU A 241 13.97 -18.72 8.12
N LEU A 242 12.71 -18.56 7.67
CA LEU A 242 12.23 -19.10 6.40
C LEU A 242 12.63 -18.25 5.18
N SER A 243 13.26 -17.08 5.39
CA SER A 243 13.78 -16.27 4.29
C SER A 243 14.83 -17.07 3.50
N LYS A 244 14.85 -16.88 2.19
CA LYS A 244 15.71 -17.65 1.29
C LYS A 244 16.88 -16.83 0.78
N GLY A 245 17.95 -17.53 0.42
CA GLY A 245 19.20 -16.96 -0.06
C GLY A 245 20.38 -17.58 0.70
N GLN A 246 21.54 -17.67 0.06
CA GLN A 246 22.74 -18.15 0.76
C GLN A 246 23.29 -17.07 1.68
N SER A 247 23.56 -17.42 2.94
CA SER A 247 24.15 -16.52 3.95
C SER A 247 23.36 -15.22 4.16
N VAL A 248 22.04 -15.32 4.23
CA VAL A 248 21.17 -14.16 4.49
C VAL A 248 21.44 -13.55 5.87
N GLN A 249 21.45 -12.23 5.91
CA GLN A 249 21.50 -11.43 7.13
C GLN A 249 20.14 -10.78 7.37
N TYR A 250 19.71 -10.78 8.62
CA TYR A 250 18.43 -10.24 9.04
C TYR A 250 18.63 -8.91 9.75
N LYS A 251 17.76 -7.95 9.43
CA LYS A 251 17.65 -6.73 10.20
C LYS A 251 16.18 -6.34 10.35
N TRP A 252 15.69 -6.42 11.58
CA TRP A 252 14.40 -5.88 11.98
C TRP A 252 14.56 -4.42 12.36
N HIS A 253 13.74 -3.57 11.76
CA HIS A 253 13.58 -2.18 12.14
C HIS A 253 12.15 -1.97 12.59
N MET A 254 11.95 -2.03 13.90
CA MET A 254 10.63 -1.97 14.52
C MET A 254 10.44 -0.64 15.25
N VAL A 255 9.21 -0.30 15.64
CA VAL A 255 8.96 0.93 16.40
C VAL A 255 9.84 0.90 17.66
N HIS A 256 10.83 1.79 17.71
CA HIS A 256 11.78 2.00 18.81
C HIS A 256 12.94 1.01 18.96
N ASP A 257 13.02 -0.06 18.17
CA ASP A 257 14.04 -1.10 18.32
C ASP A 257 14.65 -1.50 16.97
N GLU A 258 15.96 -1.76 16.95
CA GLU A 258 16.65 -2.45 15.85
C GLU A 258 17.22 -3.77 16.36
N GLU A 259 16.97 -4.86 15.64
CA GLU A 259 17.41 -6.21 16.00
C GLU A 259 18.03 -6.89 14.77
N PHE A 260 19.15 -7.60 14.97
CA PHE A 260 19.92 -8.26 13.92
C PHE A 260 19.88 -9.78 14.09
N ASP A 261 18.71 -10.29 14.46
CA ASP A 261 18.46 -11.72 14.59
C ASP A 261 17.39 -12.17 13.59
N SER A 262 17.31 -13.47 13.39
CA SER A 262 16.30 -14.12 12.58
C SER A 262 14.89 -13.98 13.17
N ASP A 263 14.75 -13.64 14.45
CA ASP A 263 13.48 -13.35 15.10
C ASP A 263 13.44 -11.95 15.73
N TYR A 264 12.24 -11.39 15.81
CA TYR A 264 11.93 -10.19 16.59
C TYR A 264 10.90 -10.53 17.64
N ARG A 265 11.17 -10.17 18.91
CA ARG A 265 10.33 -10.54 20.06
C ARG A 265 9.68 -9.32 20.73
N LYS A 266 8.34 -9.26 20.71
CA LYS A 266 7.56 -8.29 21.47
C LYS A 266 6.88 -8.92 22.68
N SER A 267 7.27 -8.51 23.88
CA SER A 267 6.58 -8.92 25.11
C SER A 267 5.18 -8.31 25.16
N THR A 268 4.20 -9.08 25.63
CA THR A 268 2.80 -8.67 25.72
C THR A 268 2.43 -8.21 27.14
N PRO A 269 1.49 -7.26 27.29
CA PRO A 269 1.07 -6.80 28.61
C PRO A 269 0.20 -7.84 29.34
N PRO A 270 0.26 -7.91 30.69
CA PRO A 270 -0.50 -8.90 31.47
C PRO A 270 -2.03 -8.80 31.32
N ALA A 271 -2.56 -7.61 31.05
CA ALA A 271 -3.99 -7.34 30.97
C ALA A 271 -4.61 -7.70 29.60
N GLY A 272 -3.80 -8.14 28.63
CA GLY A 272 -4.27 -8.40 27.27
C GLY A 272 -4.67 -7.12 26.53
N GLY A 273 -5.26 -7.29 25.34
CA GLY A 273 -5.75 -6.20 24.51
C GLY A 273 -5.20 -6.23 23.08
N MET A 274 -5.63 -5.24 22.29
CA MET A 274 -5.10 -5.05 20.94
C MET A 274 -3.66 -4.56 21.01
N MET A 275 -2.77 -5.29 20.35
CA MET A 275 -1.39 -4.89 20.14
C MET A 275 -1.18 -4.56 18.66
N TYR A 276 -0.20 -3.70 18.44
CA TYR A 276 0.20 -3.25 17.13
C TYR A 276 1.71 -3.34 17.00
N ILE A 277 2.15 -3.91 15.89
CA ILE A 277 3.56 -3.99 15.51
C ILE A 277 3.69 -3.34 14.14
N ASN A 278 4.60 -2.38 14.05
CA ASN A 278 4.93 -1.69 12.82
C ASN A 278 6.44 -1.61 12.65
N GLY A 279 6.92 -1.76 11.43
CA GLY A 279 8.33 -1.85 11.12
C GLY A 279 8.58 -2.46 9.76
N TYR A 280 9.82 -2.85 9.50
CA TYR A 280 10.15 -3.66 8.34
C TYR A 280 11.24 -4.67 8.67
N LEU A 281 11.21 -5.77 7.94
CA LEU A 281 12.30 -6.71 7.83
C LEU A 281 13.12 -6.34 6.59
N LYS A 282 14.43 -6.21 6.76
CA LYS A 282 15.40 -6.23 5.66
C LYS A 282 16.14 -7.57 5.68
N VAL A 283 16.18 -8.25 4.55
CA VAL A 283 16.99 -9.43 4.32
C VAL A 283 18.02 -9.11 3.24
N GLU A 284 19.31 -9.36 3.51
CA GLU A 284 20.37 -9.08 2.56
C GLU A 284 21.38 -10.22 2.45
N ASN A 285 21.95 -10.40 1.25
CA ASN A 285 23.05 -11.32 0.98
C ASN A 285 24.03 -10.68 -0.01
N SER A 286 24.96 -11.46 -0.58
CA SER A 286 25.93 -10.96 -1.57
C SER A 286 25.29 -10.46 -2.87
N ASP A 287 24.07 -10.89 -3.17
CA ASP A 287 23.41 -10.70 -4.46
C ASP A 287 22.38 -9.56 -4.42
N GLY A 288 22.01 -9.09 -3.23
CA GLY A 288 21.12 -7.95 -3.08
C GLY A 288 20.41 -7.87 -1.74
N LYS A 289 19.29 -7.17 -1.75
CA LYS A 289 18.45 -6.89 -0.57
C LYS A 289 16.98 -7.10 -0.93
N ASP A 290 16.20 -7.54 0.05
CA ASP A 290 14.75 -7.61 -0.02
C ASP A 290 14.14 -7.06 1.27
N TYR A 291 12.91 -6.56 1.15
CA TYR A 291 12.20 -5.87 2.22
C TYR A 291 10.79 -6.41 2.38
N ILE A 292 10.34 -6.51 3.62
CA ILE A 292 8.92 -6.66 3.93
C ILE A 292 8.52 -5.60 4.94
N VAL A 293 7.49 -4.83 4.61
CA VAL A 293 6.82 -3.94 5.56
C VAL A 293 5.93 -4.78 6.47
N ILE A 294 6.08 -4.57 7.78
CA ILE A 294 5.28 -5.16 8.84
C ILE A 294 4.32 -4.08 9.33
N ASP A 295 3.03 -4.32 9.16
CA ASP A 295 1.95 -3.49 9.68
C ASP A 295 0.84 -4.43 10.15
N GLU A 296 0.94 -4.83 11.42
CA GLU A 296 0.20 -5.96 11.96
C GLU A 296 -0.47 -5.60 13.28
N SER A 297 -1.73 -5.99 13.42
CA SER A 297 -2.46 -5.92 14.68
C SER A 297 -2.89 -7.31 15.12
N PHE A 298 -2.81 -7.58 16.42
CA PHE A 298 -3.23 -8.85 16.98
C PHE A 298 -3.81 -8.66 18.38
N TYR A 299 -4.78 -9.49 18.71
CA TYR A 299 -5.38 -9.51 20.03
C TYR A 299 -4.60 -10.44 20.95
N VAL A 300 -4.17 -9.93 22.08
CA VAL A 300 -3.56 -10.72 23.15
C VAL A 300 -4.65 -11.07 24.15
N ASN A 301 -5.07 -12.35 24.13
CA ASN A 301 -5.94 -12.89 25.15
C ASN A 301 -5.18 -13.00 26.49
N SER A 302 -5.62 -12.25 27.49
CA SER A 302 -5.29 -12.50 28.89
C SER A 302 -6.34 -13.44 29.47
N CYS A 303 -6.20 -14.75 29.23
CA CYS A 303 -7.06 -15.71 29.92
C CYS A 303 -6.66 -15.78 31.40
N THR A 304 -7.12 -14.80 32.19
CA THR A 304 -7.16 -15.00 33.64
C THR A 304 -8.01 -16.22 33.92
N SER A 305 -7.60 -17.05 34.86
CA SER A 305 -8.34 -18.23 35.33
C SER A 305 -9.75 -17.91 35.87
N THR A 306 -10.20 -16.67 35.70
CA THR A 306 -11.54 -16.16 35.91
C THR A 306 -12.14 -15.80 34.55
N ILE A 307 -13.25 -16.46 34.22
CA ILE A 307 -14.10 -16.20 33.06
C ILE A 307 -14.24 -14.68 32.87
N CYS A 308 -13.87 -14.19 31.68
CA CYS A 308 -14.16 -12.82 31.28
C CYS A 308 -15.70 -12.69 31.23
N TYR A 309 -16.30 -12.15 32.28
CA TYR A 309 -17.66 -11.67 32.20
C TYR A 309 -17.63 -10.45 31.26
N THR A 310 -18.07 -10.65 30.02
CA THR A 310 -18.56 -9.56 29.18
C THR A 310 -19.75 -8.96 29.91
N GLU A 311 -19.58 -7.78 30.53
CA GLU A 311 -20.73 -6.98 30.95
C GLU A 311 -21.45 -6.41 29.71
N PRO A 312 -22.80 -6.29 29.77
CA PRO A 312 -23.67 -5.92 28.65
C PRO A 312 -23.46 -4.48 28.15
#